data_AF-A0A842QZA9-F1
#
_entry.id   AF-A0A842QZA9-F1
#
_cell.length_a   1.000
_cell.length_b   1.000
_cell.length_c   1.000
_cell.angle_alpha   90.00
_cell.angle_beta   90.00
_cell.angle_gamma   90.00
#
_symmetry.space_group_name_H-M   'P 1'
#
loop_
_entity.id
_entity.type
_entity.pdbx_description
1 polymer ?
#
loop_
_entity_poly.entity_id
_entity_poly.type
_entity_poly.pdbx_seq_one_letter_code
_entity_poly.pdbx_strand_id
1 'polypeptide(L)'
;MKVHKHKIVHLSNLLLVFCSVIVGAFTISSIFSGKHYQFNDCEMLVNGNIAITRYETFRNTRGSDINPGSDEIIMVNQDGEIVERLGEPEISIRAPHSILPLENDTYLIADCFNGEIDLIENKTTTWTYRIQDINWSKVDSSFNSETYFENLMQPDPVHVNDVDIRREGSTEYLLISPRNYNMIFEINFTAARGRTNVNESDITWWFGRPSNTSLLKMQHNPDYMEDGNIIVADSENGRILMVNYSSKEIYWDSSHYISLYWPRDADVCPDDDDTLLITDSLNHRVLEYDMEAQVINWEFSKDIIQPYHSDYLDDDKILIVGDISANVLIIDPNQGIIEWEYKNRNSNDLFRSMFLILLSLPLVSLVRTWGKGIKYTTKKKIFMVSSSIGMIIMCMVLAIFPSIITKLLVRITDMVSRNNFIPS
;
A
#
# COMPACT_ATOMS: atom_id res chain seq x y z
N MET A 1 -19.15 49.05 36.74
CA MET A 1 -18.05 48.77 35.78
C MET A 1 -17.23 47.49 36.04
N LYS A 2 -16.83 47.15 37.29
CA LYS A 2 -16.02 45.94 37.58
C LYS A 2 -16.75 44.59 37.37
N VAL A 3 -18.04 44.51 37.65
CA VAL A 3 -18.85 43.27 37.51
C VAL A 3 -19.07 42.88 36.03
N HIS A 4 -19.21 43.88 35.14
CA HIS A 4 -19.36 43.65 33.69
C HIS A 4 -18.07 43.10 33.06
N LYS A 5 -16.89 43.61 33.46
CA LYS A 5 -15.59 43.10 32.97
C LYS A 5 -15.35 41.63 33.35
N HIS A 6 -15.78 41.19 34.54
CA HIS A 6 -15.64 39.79 34.95
C HIS A 6 -16.55 38.83 34.17
N LYS A 7 -17.80 39.23 33.88
CA LYS A 7 -18.72 38.44 33.04
C LYS A 7 -18.21 38.29 31.61
N ILE A 8 -17.66 39.36 31.02
CA ILE A 8 -17.13 39.35 29.64
C ILE A 8 -15.91 38.42 29.51
N VAL A 9 -14.99 38.42 30.49
CA VAL A 9 -13.80 37.54 30.48
C VAL A 9 -14.18 36.06 30.71
N HIS A 10 -15.19 35.79 31.54
CA HIS A 10 -15.71 34.43 31.68
C HIS A 10 -16.38 33.93 30.40
N LEU A 11 -17.15 34.80 29.74
CA LEU A 11 -17.81 34.49 28.47
C LEU A 11 -16.79 34.25 27.35
N SER A 12 -15.72 35.04 27.26
CA SER A 12 -14.67 34.86 26.25
C SER A 12 -13.85 33.58 26.46
N ASN A 13 -13.55 33.21 27.71
CA ASN A 13 -12.87 31.95 28.02
C ASN A 13 -13.76 30.74 27.75
N LEU A 14 -15.06 30.84 28.03
CA LEU A 14 -16.02 29.80 27.72
C LEU A 14 -16.20 29.66 26.21
N LEU A 15 -16.24 30.78 25.48
CA LEU A 15 -16.33 30.81 24.01
C LEU A 15 -15.08 30.21 23.36
N LEU A 16 -13.88 30.51 23.86
CA LEU A 16 -12.63 29.90 23.37
C LEU A 16 -12.58 28.40 23.59
N VAL A 17 -12.95 27.92 24.78
CA VAL A 17 -13.02 26.47 25.07
C VAL A 17 -14.10 25.80 24.20
N PHE A 18 -15.26 26.45 24.05
CA PHE A 18 -16.36 25.95 23.22
C PHE A 18 -15.98 25.91 21.73
N CYS A 19 -15.30 26.94 21.21
CA CYS A 19 -14.75 26.94 19.86
C CYS A 19 -13.69 25.85 19.68
N SER A 20 -12.78 25.64 20.63
CA SER A 20 -11.79 24.56 20.55
C SER A 20 -12.43 23.16 20.59
N VAL A 21 -13.49 22.98 21.38
CA VAL A 21 -14.25 21.72 21.44
C VAL A 21 -15.09 21.51 20.18
N ILE A 22 -15.70 22.55 19.62
CA ILE A 22 -16.44 22.48 18.36
C ILE A 22 -15.50 22.20 17.20
N VAL A 23 -14.38 22.93 17.09
CA VAL A 23 -13.36 22.67 16.08
C VAL A 23 -12.84 21.24 16.26
N GLY A 24 -12.45 20.84 17.47
CA GLY A 24 -12.04 19.47 17.75
C GLY A 24 -13.11 18.42 17.39
N ALA A 25 -14.40 18.68 17.63
CA ALA A 25 -15.49 17.77 17.31
C ALA A 25 -15.84 17.72 15.82
N PHE A 26 -15.83 18.85 15.11
CA PHE A 26 -15.98 18.89 13.64
C PHE A 26 -14.80 18.25 12.93
N THR A 27 -13.61 18.47 13.47
CA THR A 27 -12.36 17.90 12.99
C THR A 27 -12.30 16.40 13.23
N ILE A 28 -12.67 15.92 14.42
CA ILE A 28 -12.88 14.48 14.70
C ILE A 28 -13.97 13.93 13.77
N SER A 29 -15.08 14.64 13.59
CA SER A 29 -16.15 14.21 12.69
C SER A 29 -15.67 14.11 11.24
N SER A 30 -14.86 15.06 10.73
CA SER A 30 -14.33 15.01 9.36
C SER A 30 -13.29 13.91 9.18
N ILE A 31 -12.48 13.66 10.22
CA ILE A 31 -11.53 12.55 10.30
C ILE A 31 -12.25 11.20 10.20
N PHE A 32 -13.38 11.05 10.91
CA PHE A 32 -14.14 9.81 10.97
C PHE A 32 -15.28 9.72 9.94
N SER A 33 -15.52 10.77 9.13
CA SER A 33 -16.59 10.78 8.11
C SER A 33 -16.11 10.57 6.68
N GLY A 34 -14.80 10.71 6.42
CA GLY A 34 -14.22 10.44 5.11
C GLY A 34 -13.78 8.99 4.98
N LYS A 35 -14.05 8.35 3.83
CA LYS A 35 -13.42 7.07 3.49
C LYS A 35 -11.91 7.29 3.35
N HIS A 36 -11.12 6.44 4.01
CA HIS A 36 -9.66 6.43 3.89
C HIS A 36 -9.26 5.19 3.10
N TYR A 37 -8.49 5.42 2.05
CA TYR A 37 -8.11 4.39 1.11
C TYR A 37 -6.61 4.12 1.20
N GLN A 38 -6.23 2.86 1.04
CA GLN A 38 -4.89 2.44 0.60
C GLN A 38 -4.93 2.19 -0.91
N PHE A 39 -3.82 2.46 -1.59
CA PHE A 39 -3.64 2.13 -3.01
C PHE A 39 -2.56 1.07 -3.15
N ASN A 40 -2.88 -0.05 -3.79
CA ASN A 40 -1.97 -1.19 -3.84
C ASN A 40 -1.31 -1.32 -5.20
N ASP A 41 -2.00 -0.90 -6.25
CA ASP A 41 -1.50 -1.03 -7.59
C ASP A 41 -2.09 0.07 -8.47
N CYS A 42 -1.36 0.41 -9.53
CA CYS A 42 -1.84 1.27 -10.59
C CYS A 42 -1.22 0.92 -11.93
N GLU A 43 -2.02 1.09 -12.98
CA GLU A 43 -1.65 0.74 -14.34
C GLU A 43 -2.01 1.84 -15.32
N MET A 44 -1.10 2.15 -16.25
CA MET A 44 -1.38 3.07 -17.34
C MET A 44 -2.20 2.35 -18.43
N LEU A 45 -3.41 2.83 -18.68
CA LEU A 45 -4.26 2.29 -19.75
C LEU A 45 -3.88 2.90 -21.10
N VAL A 46 -4.17 2.18 -22.18
CA VAL A 46 -3.93 2.60 -23.58
C VAL A 46 -4.57 3.95 -23.93
N ASN A 47 -5.66 4.32 -23.25
CA ASN A 47 -6.34 5.60 -23.45
C ASN A 47 -5.71 6.76 -22.64
N GLY A 48 -4.62 6.51 -21.92
CA GLY A 48 -3.92 7.46 -21.05
C GLY A 48 -4.59 7.70 -19.69
N ASN A 49 -5.65 6.96 -19.33
CA ASN A 49 -6.16 6.96 -17.96
C ASN A 49 -5.30 6.01 -17.10
N ILE A 50 -5.30 6.24 -15.80
CA ILE A 50 -4.60 5.37 -14.84
C ILE A 50 -5.64 4.59 -14.04
N ALA A 51 -5.56 3.28 -14.10
CA ALA A 51 -6.31 2.39 -13.22
C ALA A 51 -5.63 2.37 -11.85
N ILE A 52 -6.40 2.41 -10.77
CA ILE A 52 -5.86 2.42 -9.40
C ILE A 52 -6.71 1.49 -8.54
N THR A 53 -6.09 0.46 -7.96
CA THR A 53 -6.74 -0.40 -6.97
C THR A 53 -6.82 0.34 -5.64
N ARG A 54 -7.98 0.31 -4.98
CA ARG A 54 -8.12 0.90 -3.65
C ARG A 54 -9.09 0.17 -2.75
N TYR A 55 -8.76 0.14 -1.46
CA TYR A 55 -9.66 -0.42 -0.45
C TYR A 55 -9.69 0.43 0.82
N GLU A 56 -10.80 0.33 1.56
CA GLU A 56 -11.01 1.16 2.75
C GLU A 56 -10.31 0.59 3.99
N THR A 57 -9.46 1.39 4.63
CA THR A 57 -8.59 0.95 5.74
C THR A 57 -9.27 0.90 7.10
N PHE A 58 -10.14 1.86 7.40
CA PHE A 58 -10.85 1.91 8.69
C PHE A 58 -12.15 1.11 8.62
N ARG A 59 -12.01 -0.22 8.57
CA ARG A 59 -13.14 -1.14 8.75
C ARG A 59 -13.64 -1.03 10.19
N ASN A 60 -14.90 -0.62 10.38
CA ASN A 60 -15.50 -0.46 11.70
C ASN A 60 -15.51 -1.83 12.41
N THR A 61 -14.64 -2.05 13.40
CA THR A 61 -14.46 -3.35 14.09
C THR A 61 -15.61 -3.72 15.04
N ARG A 62 -16.73 -3.01 14.99
CA ARG A 62 -17.94 -3.33 15.76
C ARG A 62 -18.98 -4.01 14.89
N GLY A 63 -18.86 -5.33 14.80
CA GLY A 63 -19.96 -6.26 14.48
C GLY A 63 -20.40 -6.30 13.02
N SER A 64 -20.17 -7.46 12.39
CA SER A 64 -20.90 -8.07 11.25
C SER A 64 -21.11 -7.32 9.94
N ASP A 65 -21.01 -5.99 9.90
CA ASP A 65 -21.27 -5.21 8.69
C ASP A 65 -19.95 -4.62 8.19
N ILE A 66 -19.13 -5.50 7.61
CA ILE A 66 -18.22 -5.07 6.54
C ILE A 66 -19.12 -4.34 5.55
N ASN A 67 -18.78 -3.12 5.15
CA ASN A 67 -19.47 -2.49 4.03
C ASN A 67 -18.70 -2.90 2.77
N PRO A 68 -19.02 -4.04 2.11
CA PRO A 68 -18.26 -4.54 0.96
C PRO A 68 -18.19 -3.53 -0.19
N GLY A 69 -19.10 -2.54 -0.25
CA GLY A 69 -19.17 -1.57 -1.35
C GLY A 69 -18.25 -0.35 -1.26
N SER A 70 -17.09 -0.43 -0.61
CA SER A 70 -16.08 0.63 -0.71
C SER A 70 -14.79 0.21 -1.39
N ASP A 71 -14.49 -1.08 -1.47
CA ASP A 71 -13.35 -1.60 -2.21
C ASP A 71 -13.67 -1.53 -3.71
N GLU A 72 -12.77 -0.92 -4.49
CA GLU A 72 -13.01 -0.65 -5.90
C GLU A 72 -11.70 -0.43 -6.67
N ILE A 73 -11.79 -0.47 -7.98
CA ILE A 73 -10.78 0.07 -8.89
C ILE A 73 -11.35 1.34 -9.51
N ILE A 74 -10.55 2.40 -9.57
CA ILE A 74 -10.93 3.65 -10.23
C ILE A 74 -10.08 3.88 -11.46
N MET A 75 -10.68 4.44 -12.51
CA MET A 75 -9.94 4.98 -13.65
C MET A 75 -9.90 6.49 -13.52
N VAL A 76 -8.70 7.04 -13.51
CA VAL A 76 -8.44 8.48 -13.34
C VAL A 76 -7.86 9.04 -14.62
N ASN A 77 -8.45 10.12 -15.13
CA ASN A 77 -7.90 10.80 -16.30
C ASN A 77 -6.75 11.74 -15.93
N GLN A 78 -6.12 12.33 -16.95
CA GLN A 78 -4.99 13.26 -16.77
C GLN A 78 -5.34 14.54 -16.00
N ASP A 79 -6.62 14.92 -15.93
CA ASP A 79 -7.09 16.06 -15.11
C ASP A 79 -7.30 15.68 -13.63
N GLY A 80 -7.07 14.41 -13.26
CA GLY A 80 -7.28 13.89 -11.90
C GLY A 80 -8.74 13.59 -11.58
N GLU A 81 -9.60 13.49 -12.59
CA GLU A 81 -11.02 13.16 -12.44
C GLU A 81 -11.23 11.65 -12.54
N ILE A 82 -12.04 11.10 -11.63
CA ILE A 82 -12.46 9.69 -11.71
C ILE A 82 -13.51 9.58 -12.80
N VAL A 83 -13.15 8.95 -13.91
CA VAL A 83 -14.02 8.77 -15.09
C VAL A 83 -14.78 7.43 -15.05
N GLU A 84 -14.24 6.45 -14.33
CA GLU A 84 -14.84 5.12 -14.21
C GLU A 84 -14.53 4.47 -12.85
N ARG A 85 -15.40 3.54 -12.45
CA ARG A 85 -15.29 2.72 -11.23
C ARG A 85 -15.67 1.29 -11.54
N LEU A 86 -14.91 0.35 -11.00
CA LEU A 86 -15.19 -1.08 -10.98
C LEU A 86 -15.32 -1.50 -9.51
N GLY A 87 -16.49 -1.99 -9.11
CA GLY A 87 -16.81 -2.35 -7.74
C GLY A 87 -18.30 -2.57 -7.56
N GLU A 88 -18.76 -2.66 -6.32
CA GLU A 88 -20.16 -2.94 -6.00
C GLU A 88 -21.12 -1.83 -6.51
N PRO A 89 -22.34 -2.19 -6.97
CA PRO A 89 -22.91 -3.53 -7.01
C PRO A 89 -22.55 -4.36 -8.26
N GLU A 90 -21.85 -3.79 -9.24
CA GLU A 90 -21.60 -4.46 -10.51
C GLU A 90 -20.58 -5.61 -10.38
N ILE A 91 -19.56 -5.42 -9.56
CA ILE A 91 -18.48 -6.38 -9.34
C ILE A 91 -18.15 -6.44 -7.85
N SER A 92 -18.21 -7.64 -7.27
CA SER A 92 -17.78 -7.87 -5.89
C SER A 92 -16.26 -8.07 -5.88
N ILE A 93 -15.51 -7.05 -5.48
CA ILE A 93 -14.05 -7.10 -5.30
C ILE A 93 -13.73 -6.76 -3.86
N ARG A 94 -12.78 -7.45 -3.22
CA ARG A 94 -12.41 -7.25 -1.81
C ARG A 94 -10.91 -7.08 -1.65
N ALA A 95 -10.51 -5.87 -1.27
CA ALA A 95 -9.09 -5.48 -1.20
C ALA A 95 -8.32 -5.85 -2.49
N PRO A 96 -8.63 -5.25 -3.65
CA PRO A 96 -7.87 -5.52 -4.87
C PRO A 96 -6.41 -5.13 -4.64
N HIS A 97 -5.49 -6.07 -4.86
CA HIS A 97 -4.05 -5.85 -4.63
C HIS A 97 -3.28 -5.61 -5.93
N SER A 98 -3.77 -6.15 -7.04
CA SER A 98 -3.20 -5.97 -8.38
C SER A 98 -4.32 -5.88 -9.42
N ILE A 99 -4.09 -5.10 -10.48
CA ILE A 99 -4.89 -5.02 -11.69
C ILE A 99 -3.98 -5.15 -12.89
N LEU A 100 -4.27 -6.08 -13.79
CA LEU A 100 -3.54 -6.24 -15.04
C LEU A 100 -4.47 -5.95 -16.22
N PRO A 101 -4.31 -4.82 -16.94
CA PRO A 101 -5.10 -4.52 -18.11
C PRO A 101 -4.75 -5.46 -19.27
N LEU A 102 -5.79 -6.00 -19.91
CA LEU A 102 -5.71 -6.76 -21.15
C LEU A 102 -6.30 -5.93 -22.30
N GLU A 103 -6.69 -6.58 -23.39
CA GLU A 103 -7.35 -5.91 -24.51
C GLU A 103 -8.85 -5.64 -24.25
N ASN A 104 -9.40 -4.62 -24.91
CA ASN A 104 -10.85 -4.37 -24.99
C ASN A 104 -11.57 -4.22 -23.63
N ASP A 105 -11.05 -3.38 -22.73
CA ASP A 105 -11.62 -3.15 -21.39
C ASP A 105 -11.78 -4.45 -20.58
N THR A 106 -10.80 -5.34 -20.73
CA THR A 106 -10.68 -6.59 -19.98
C THR A 106 -9.56 -6.46 -18.96
N TYR A 107 -9.76 -6.97 -17.75
CA TYR A 107 -8.79 -6.86 -16.66
C TYR A 107 -8.68 -8.20 -15.92
N LEU A 108 -7.47 -8.57 -15.52
CA LEU A 108 -7.27 -9.53 -14.45
C LEU A 108 -7.09 -8.78 -13.14
N ILE A 109 -7.68 -9.28 -12.06
CA ILE A 109 -7.62 -8.64 -10.74
C ILE A 109 -7.21 -9.69 -9.71
N ALA A 110 -6.21 -9.36 -8.88
CA ALA A 110 -5.93 -10.11 -7.67
C ALA A 110 -6.86 -9.63 -6.53
N ASP A 111 -7.94 -10.36 -6.30
CA ASP A 111 -8.81 -10.18 -5.13
C ASP A 111 -8.17 -10.86 -3.92
N CYS A 112 -7.37 -10.08 -3.20
CA CYS A 112 -6.57 -10.56 -2.09
C CYS A 112 -7.41 -11.20 -0.99
N PHE A 113 -8.50 -10.55 -0.58
CA PHE A 113 -9.25 -10.98 0.59
C PHE A 113 -10.03 -12.27 0.34
N ASN A 114 -10.56 -12.44 -0.88
CA ASN A 114 -11.23 -13.67 -1.28
C ASN A 114 -10.23 -14.77 -1.69
N GLY A 115 -9.01 -14.40 -2.07
CA GLY A 115 -7.98 -15.34 -2.52
C GLY A 115 -8.24 -15.82 -3.94
N GLU A 116 -8.63 -14.89 -4.81
CA GLU A 116 -9.17 -15.14 -6.14
C GLU A 116 -8.44 -14.30 -7.19
N ILE A 117 -8.25 -14.87 -8.38
CA ILE A 117 -7.97 -14.10 -9.60
C ILE A 117 -9.27 -13.98 -10.38
N ASP A 118 -9.71 -12.76 -10.62
CA ASP A 118 -10.93 -12.47 -11.38
C ASP A 118 -10.61 -11.92 -12.77
N LEU A 119 -11.29 -12.45 -13.78
CA LEU A 119 -11.34 -11.87 -15.12
C LEU A 119 -12.59 -11.01 -15.22
N ILE A 120 -12.39 -9.71 -15.43
CA ILE A 120 -13.45 -8.74 -15.64
C ILE A 120 -13.52 -8.39 -17.12
N GLU A 121 -14.66 -8.67 -17.75
CA GLU A 121 -14.96 -8.26 -19.13
C GLU A 121 -16.22 -7.41 -19.13
N ASN A 122 -16.16 -6.20 -19.71
CA ASN A 122 -17.30 -5.29 -19.78
C ASN A 122 -17.98 -5.06 -18.41
N LYS A 123 -17.17 -4.81 -17.38
CA LYS A 123 -17.62 -4.56 -16.00
C LYS A 123 -18.37 -5.73 -15.36
N THR A 124 -18.12 -6.95 -15.80
CA THR A 124 -18.71 -8.17 -15.25
C THR A 124 -17.61 -9.18 -14.99
N THR A 125 -17.64 -9.85 -13.83
CA THR A 125 -16.78 -11.02 -13.58
C THR A 125 -17.24 -12.18 -14.48
N THR A 126 -16.43 -12.55 -15.47
CA THR A 126 -16.73 -13.64 -16.41
C THR A 126 -16.02 -14.93 -16.05
N TRP A 127 -14.94 -14.85 -15.27
CA TRP A 127 -14.21 -16.00 -14.76
C TRP A 127 -13.54 -15.66 -13.42
N THR A 128 -13.47 -16.65 -12.53
CA THR A 128 -12.83 -16.54 -11.21
C THR A 128 -12.02 -17.80 -10.96
N TYR A 129 -10.78 -17.63 -10.50
CA TYR A 129 -9.90 -18.72 -10.11
C TYR A 129 -9.55 -18.65 -8.63
N ARG A 130 -10.23 -19.50 -7.85
CA ARG A 130 -10.13 -19.49 -6.39
C ARG A 130 -9.00 -20.39 -5.89
N ILE A 131 -7.93 -19.75 -5.44
CA ILE A 131 -6.66 -20.42 -5.07
C ILE A 131 -6.86 -21.38 -3.87
N GLN A 132 -7.80 -21.06 -2.99
CA GLN A 132 -8.15 -21.89 -1.83
C GLN A 132 -8.74 -23.25 -2.20
N ASP A 133 -9.32 -23.38 -3.40
CA ASP A 133 -9.99 -24.60 -3.83
C ASP A 133 -9.00 -25.61 -4.47
N ILE A 134 -7.73 -25.22 -4.66
CA ILE A 134 -6.66 -26.06 -5.19
C ILE A 134 -6.26 -27.11 -4.15
N ASN A 135 -6.26 -28.39 -4.56
CA ASN A 135 -5.65 -29.44 -3.74
C ASN A 135 -4.13 -29.50 -3.96
N TRP A 136 -3.40 -28.68 -3.20
CA TRP A 136 -1.94 -28.58 -3.29
C TRP A 136 -1.20 -29.91 -3.14
N SER A 137 -1.76 -30.88 -2.38
CA SER A 137 -1.14 -32.21 -2.24
C SER A 137 -1.11 -33.04 -3.53
N LYS A 138 -1.96 -32.71 -4.51
CA LYS A 138 -1.91 -33.31 -5.85
C LYS A 138 -0.89 -32.62 -6.77
N VAL A 139 -0.53 -31.37 -6.48
CA VAL A 139 0.51 -30.62 -7.20
C VAL A 139 1.88 -31.15 -6.78
N ASP A 140 2.11 -31.25 -5.47
CA ASP A 140 3.29 -31.90 -4.89
C ASP A 140 2.90 -32.60 -3.59
N SER A 141 3.28 -33.87 -3.44
CA SER A 141 2.93 -34.66 -2.23
C SER A 141 3.51 -34.10 -0.92
N SER A 142 4.55 -33.26 -0.99
CA SER A 142 5.10 -32.54 0.16
C SER A 142 4.24 -31.37 0.61
N PHE A 143 3.25 -30.97 -0.18
CA PHE A 143 2.32 -29.89 0.09
C PHE A 143 1.08 -30.35 0.87
N ASN A 144 1.29 -30.92 2.05
CA ASN A 144 0.20 -31.46 2.86
C ASN A 144 -0.40 -30.39 3.81
N SER A 145 -1.58 -30.66 4.36
CA SER A 145 -2.35 -29.70 5.15
C SER A 145 -1.66 -29.19 6.42
N GLU A 146 -0.73 -29.96 6.99
CA GLU A 146 0.08 -29.53 8.13
C GLU A 146 1.06 -28.41 7.73
N THR A 147 1.41 -28.32 6.44
CA THR A 147 2.29 -27.28 5.88
C THR A 147 1.56 -26.08 5.26
N TYR A 148 0.27 -26.22 4.89
CA TYR A 148 -0.51 -25.17 4.20
C TYR A 148 -1.57 -24.49 5.07
N PHE A 149 -2.11 -25.17 6.10
CA PHE A 149 -3.42 -24.83 6.65
C PHE A 149 -3.49 -24.75 8.18
N GLU A 150 -2.40 -24.44 8.88
CA GLU A 150 -2.52 -24.22 10.34
C GLU A 150 -3.38 -23.00 10.70
N ASN A 151 -3.80 -22.15 9.74
CA ASN A 151 -4.63 -20.98 10.02
C ASN A 151 -5.60 -20.54 8.90
N LEU A 152 -6.38 -21.48 8.32
CA LEU A 152 -7.55 -21.13 7.47
C LEU A 152 -8.63 -20.29 8.19
N MET A 153 -8.49 -20.08 9.50
CA MET A 153 -9.39 -19.28 10.34
C MET A 153 -9.00 -17.80 10.44
N GLN A 154 -7.91 -17.37 9.79
CA GLN A 154 -7.55 -15.96 9.72
C GLN A 154 -8.32 -15.25 8.59
N PRO A 155 -8.72 -13.98 8.79
CA PRO A 155 -9.17 -13.16 7.67
C PRO A 155 -8.01 -13.07 6.68
N ASP A 156 -8.25 -13.41 5.41
CA ASP A 156 -7.24 -13.42 4.34
C ASP A 156 -6.14 -14.52 4.46
N PRO A 157 -6.48 -15.80 4.17
CA PRO A 157 -5.55 -16.92 4.33
C PRO A 157 -4.56 -17.07 3.18
N VAL A 158 -4.90 -16.64 1.95
CA VAL A 158 -4.04 -16.77 0.76
C VAL A 158 -3.20 -15.52 0.57
N HIS A 159 -3.82 -14.34 0.73
CA HIS A 159 -3.24 -13.05 0.41
C HIS A 159 -2.65 -13.05 -1.01
N VAL A 160 -3.51 -13.29 -2.02
CA VAL A 160 -3.06 -13.15 -3.40
C VAL A 160 -2.81 -11.68 -3.66
N ASN A 161 -1.56 -11.32 -3.93
CA ASN A 161 -1.18 -9.94 -4.10
C ASN A 161 -0.95 -9.56 -5.55
N ASP A 162 -0.70 -10.53 -6.43
CA ASP A 162 -0.33 -10.22 -7.80
C ASP A 162 -0.66 -11.31 -8.81
N VAL A 163 -0.85 -10.87 -10.06
CA VAL A 163 -1.01 -11.69 -11.26
C VAL A 163 -0.37 -11.02 -12.48
N ASP A 164 0.53 -11.74 -13.15
CA ASP A 164 1.14 -11.34 -14.42
C ASP A 164 0.76 -12.35 -15.54
N ILE A 165 0.85 -11.94 -16.81
CA ILE A 165 0.47 -12.73 -17.98
C ILE A 165 1.61 -12.88 -19.00
N ARG A 166 1.85 -14.12 -19.43
CA ARG A 166 2.70 -14.42 -20.58
C ARG A 166 1.94 -15.14 -21.68
N ARG A 167 2.35 -14.89 -22.93
CA ARG A 167 1.78 -15.55 -24.13
C ARG A 167 2.84 -16.35 -24.86
N GLU A 168 2.56 -17.62 -25.11
CA GLU A 168 3.36 -18.49 -25.99
C GLU A 168 2.48 -19.03 -27.12
N GLY A 169 2.61 -18.43 -28.30
CA GLY A 169 1.74 -18.73 -29.44
C GLY A 169 0.28 -18.35 -29.14
N SER A 170 -0.62 -19.33 -29.13
CA SER A 170 -2.04 -19.12 -28.78
C SER A 170 -2.36 -19.45 -27.31
N THR A 171 -1.34 -19.81 -26.52
CA THR A 171 -1.52 -20.19 -25.12
C THR A 171 -1.14 -19.02 -24.23
N GLU A 172 -2.03 -18.68 -23.32
CA GLU A 172 -1.83 -17.67 -22.28
C GLU A 172 -1.59 -18.37 -20.94
N TYR A 173 -0.66 -17.83 -20.16
CA TYR A 173 -0.26 -18.31 -18.85
C TYR A 173 -0.39 -17.18 -17.82
N LEU A 174 -0.88 -17.47 -16.62
CA LEU A 174 -0.86 -16.51 -15.51
C LEU A 174 0.19 -16.92 -14.49
N LEU A 175 1.07 -16.00 -14.10
CA LEU A 175 1.93 -16.13 -12.94
C LEU A 175 1.22 -15.49 -11.75
N ILE A 176 1.06 -16.23 -10.66
CA ILE A 176 0.20 -15.83 -9.53
C ILE A 176 1.02 -15.89 -8.24
N SER A 177 0.87 -14.86 -7.40
CA SER A 177 1.54 -14.76 -6.10
C SER A 177 0.58 -14.89 -4.92
N PRO A 178 0.41 -16.10 -4.35
CA PRO A 178 -0.21 -16.29 -3.04
C PRO A 178 0.81 -15.99 -1.93
N ARG A 179 0.91 -14.73 -1.49
CA ARG A 179 1.92 -14.24 -0.54
C ARG A 179 2.07 -15.13 0.69
N ASN A 180 0.96 -15.54 1.31
CA ASN A 180 1.01 -16.31 2.55
C ASN A 180 1.50 -17.76 2.35
N TYR A 181 1.59 -18.23 1.11
CA TYR A 181 2.08 -19.58 0.80
C TYR A 181 3.58 -19.61 0.51
N ASN A 182 4.28 -18.46 0.55
CA ASN A 182 5.73 -18.39 0.32
C ASN A 182 6.14 -19.06 -1.02
N MET A 183 5.34 -18.83 -2.05
CA MET A 183 5.50 -19.41 -3.37
C MET A 183 4.82 -18.57 -4.43
N ILE A 184 5.25 -18.78 -5.66
CA ILE A 184 4.62 -18.29 -6.89
C ILE A 184 4.34 -19.49 -7.79
N PHE A 185 3.28 -19.43 -8.58
CA PHE A 185 2.93 -20.53 -9.49
C PHE A 185 2.33 -20.02 -10.79
N GLU A 186 2.55 -20.78 -11.85
CA GLU A 186 2.01 -20.51 -13.18
C GLU A 186 0.83 -21.46 -13.45
N ILE A 187 -0.22 -20.94 -14.07
CA ILE A 187 -1.29 -21.75 -14.66
C ILE A 187 -1.38 -21.56 -16.18
N ASN A 188 -1.80 -22.61 -16.88
CA ASN A 188 -2.29 -22.49 -18.25
C ASN A 188 -3.67 -21.82 -18.25
N PHE A 189 -3.69 -20.49 -18.39
CA PHE A 189 -4.90 -19.70 -18.37
C PHE A 189 -5.88 -20.11 -19.46
N THR A 190 -5.38 -20.38 -20.66
CA THR A 190 -6.21 -20.77 -21.81
C THR A 190 -7.02 -22.04 -21.53
N ALA A 191 -6.45 -23.01 -20.83
CA ALA A 191 -7.13 -24.22 -20.40
C ALA A 191 -8.04 -23.97 -19.19
N ALA A 192 -7.57 -23.22 -18.19
CA ALA A 192 -8.28 -22.94 -16.95
C ALA A 192 -9.57 -22.13 -17.18
N ARG A 193 -9.53 -21.12 -18.06
CA ARG A 193 -10.70 -20.28 -18.41
C ARG A 193 -11.84 -21.03 -19.08
N GLY A 194 -11.56 -22.22 -19.63
CA GLY A 194 -12.57 -23.11 -20.19
C GLY A 194 -13.34 -23.94 -19.16
N ARG A 195 -13.06 -23.78 -17.86
CA ARG A 195 -13.63 -24.59 -16.77
C ARG A 195 -14.31 -23.71 -15.72
N THR A 196 -15.27 -24.29 -15.02
CA THR A 196 -15.99 -23.64 -13.92
C THR A 196 -15.26 -23.77 -12.58
N ASN A 197 -14.52 -24.86 -12.39
CA ASN A 197 -13.80 -25.14 -11.15
C ASN A 197 -12.31 -25.19 -11.42
N VAL A 198 -11.51 -24.80 -10.41
CA VAL A 198 -10.07 -24.97 -10.42
C VAL A 198 -9.69 -26.44 -10.63
N ASN A 199 -8.58 -26.68 -11.31
CA ASN A 199 -8.05 -28.02 -11.52
C ASN A 199 -6.55 -27.99 -11.30
N GLU A 200 -6.03 -28.96 -10.56
CA GLU A 200 -4.61 -28.99 -10.23
C GLU A 200 -3.71 -29.21 -11.46
N SER A 201 -4.27 -29.74 -12.55
CA SER A 201 -3.57 -29.86 -13.85
C SER A 201 -3.44 -28.54 -14.62
N ASP A 202 -4.07 -27.46 -14.15
CA ASP A 202 -3.84 -26.12 -14.71
C ASP A 202 -2.45 -25.61 -14.36
N ILE A 203 -1.87 -26.05 -13.24
CA ILE A 203 -0.56 -25.61 -12.78
C ILE A 203 0.53 -26.22 -13.66
N THR A 204 1.27 -25.36 -14.34
CA THR A 204 2.35 -25.75 -15.28
C THR A 204 3.73 -25.55 -14.68
N TRP A 205 3.86 -24.64 -13.72
CA TRP A 205 5.13 -24.31 -13.07
C TRP A 205 4.90 -23.74 -11.66
N TRP A 206 5.92 -23.81 -10.80
CA TRP A 206 5.93 -23.15 -9.48
C TRP A 206 7.35 -23.04 -8.92
N PHE A 207 7.55 -22.08 -8.03
CA PHE A 207 8.77 -21.86 -7.26
C PHE A 207 8.42 -21.40 -5.83
N GLY A 208 9.23 -21.80 -4.84
CA GLY A 208 8.87 -21.62 -3.44
C GLY A 208 8.05 -22.78 -2.86
N ARG A 209 7.81 -22.70 -1.55
CA ARG A 209 6.90 -23.59 -0.80
C ARG A 209 6.67 -23.05 0.62
N PRO A 210 5.50 -23.28 1.24
CA PRO A 210 5.14 -22.69 2.53
C PRO A 210 6.17 -22.87 3.65
N SER A 211 6.74 -24.07 3.74
CA SER A 211 7.67 -24.45 4.81
C SER A 211 9.12 -24.00 4.59
N ASN A 212 9.46 -23.40 3.44
CA ASN A 212 10.83 -23.00 3.12
C ASN A 212 10.95 -21.50 2.91
N THR A 213 10.89 -20.77 4.03
CA THR A 213 11.02 -19.32 4.07
C THR A 213 12.39 -18.78 3.64
N SER A 214 13.40 -19.66 3.52
CA SER A 214 14.69 -19.27 2.94
C SER A 214 14.66 -19.14 1.41
N LEU A 215 13.66 -19.74 0.74
CA LEU A 215 13.53 -19.68 -0.71
C LEU A 215 12.69 -18.47 -1.13
N LEU A 216 11.50 -18.33 -0.55
CA LEU A 216 10.63 -17.16 -0.64
C LEU A 216 9.96 -16.96 0.71
N LYS A 217 9.69 -15.72 1.10
CA LYS A 217 8.98 -15.39 2.32
C LYS A 217 8.11 -14.16 2.10
N MET A 218 6.80 -14.39 2.02
CA MET A 218 5.79 -13.36 1.83
C MET A 218 6.14 -12.40 0.67
N GLN A 219 6.44 -13.00 -0.48
CA GLN A 219 6.87 -12.32 -1.70
C GLN A 219 5.74 -11.50 -2.34
N HIS A 220 6.11 -10.56 -3.20
CA HIS A 220 5.22 -9.71 -4.00
C HIS A 220 5.69 -9.62 -5.44
N ASN A 221 4.76 -9.24 -6.32
CA ASN A 221 4.95 -8.87 -7.72
C ASN A 221 6.02 -9.70 -8.44
N PRO A 222 5.74 -10.99 -8.70
CA PRO A 222 6.57 -11.78 -9.59
C PRO A 222 6.21 -11.51 -11.05
N ASP A 223 7.19 -11.09 -11.84
CA ASP A 223 6.98 -10.78 -13.26
C ASP A 223 7.81 -11.68 -14.17
N TYR A 224 7.27 -11.93 -15.37
CA TYR A 224 8.05 -12.51 -16.44
C TYR A 224 9.01 -11.48 -17.02
N MET A 225 10.30 -11.77 -16.99
CA MET A 225 11.31 -11.00 -17.75
C MET A 225 11.23 -11.36 -19.24
N GLU A 226 11.80 -10.50 -20.11
CA GLU A 226 11.76 -10.69 -21.57
C GLU A 226 12.38 -12.04 -22.02
N ASP A 227 13.42 -12.51 -21.32
CA ASP A 227 14.05 -13.80 -21.57
C ASP A 227 13.24 -15.01 -21.07
N GLY A 228 12.08 -14.76 -20.46
CA GLY A 228 11.15 -15.73 -19.90
C GLY A 228 11.53 -16.26 -18.52
N ASN A 229 12.61 -15.76 -17.90
CA ASN A 229 12.91 -15.98 -16.50
C ASN A 229 11.99 -15.11 -15.63
N ILE A 230 12.08 -15.27 -14.30
CA ILE A 230 11.18 -14.60 -13.37
C ILE A 230 11.97 -13.71 -12.42
N ILE A 231 11.53 -12.47 -12.25
CA ILE A 231 11.96 -11.58 -11.17
C ILE A 231 10.91 -11.63 -10.05
N VAL A 232 11.33 -11.48 -8.79
CA VAL A 232 10.40 -11.48 -7.66
C VAL A 232 10.93 -10.66 -6.48
N ALA A 233 10.07 -9.84 -5.88
CA ALA A 233 10.36 -9.16 -4.63
C ALA A 233 10.12 -10.09 -3.43
N ASP A 234 11.20 -10.64 -2.86
CA ASP A 234 11.17 -11.53 -1.68
C ASP A 234 11.13 -10.71 -0.37
N SER A 235 9.96 -10.13 -0.11
CA SER A 235 9.79 -8.98 0.79
C SER A 235 10.28 -9.19 2.22
N GLU A 236 9.93 -10.31 2.87
CA GLU A 236 10.33 -10.55 4.27
C GLU A 236 11.78 -11.00 4.41
N ASN A 237 12.42 -11.39 3.31
CA ASN A 237 13.86 -11.62 3.25
C ASN A 237 14.63 -10.35 2.83
N GLY A 238 13.93 -9.30 2.38
CA GLY A 238 14.54 -7.99 2.10
C GLY A 238 15.45 -8.00 0.88
N ARG A 239 15.05 -8.73 -0.18
CA ARG A 239 15.85 -8.91 -1.39
C ARG A 239 14.99 -9.02 -2.64
N ILE A 240 15.60 -8.78 -3.79
CA ILE A 240 15.07 -9.13 -5.11
C ILE A 240 15.78 -10.40 -5.58
N LEU A 241 15.04 -11.32 -6.19
CA LEU A 241 15.56 -12.56 -6.76
C LEU A 241 15.27 -12.62 -8.26
N MET A 242 16.21 -13.18 -9.01
CA MET A 242 15.95 -13.64 -10.36
C MET A 242 16.09 -15.17 -10.44
N VAL A 243 15.04 -15.80 -10.97
CA VAL A 243 14.88 -17.25 -11.00
C VAL A 243 14.86 -17.72 -12.45
N ASN A 244 15.74 -18.66 -12.77
CA ASN A 244 15.73 -19.27 -14.09
C ASN A 244 14.48 -20.14 -14.23
N TYR A 245 13.64 -19.84 -15.23
CA TYR A 245 12.36 -20.52 -15.41
C TYR A 245 12.53 -22.02 -15.63
N SER A 246 13.54 -22.42 -16.43
CA SER A 246 13.74 -23.82 -16.81
C SER A 246 14.35 -24.66 -15.70
N SER A 247 15.38 -24.16 -15.00
CA SER A 247 16.07 -24.90 -13.93
C SER A 247 15.43 -24.71 -12.56
N LYS A 248 14.60 -23.68 -12.36
CA LYS A 248 14.09 -23.22 -11.07
C LYS A 248 15.19 -22.86 -10.07
N GLU A 249 16.36 -22.46 -10.57
CA GLU A 249 17.49 -22.01 -9.76
C GLU A 249 17.52 -20.49 -9.68
N ILE A 250 17.83 -19.96 -8.50
CA ILE A 250 18.14 -18.54 -8.33
C ILE A 250 19.51 -18.30 -8.96
N TYR A 251 19.58 -17.43 -9.97
CA TYR A 251 20.85 -17.05 -10.59
C TYR A 251 21.34 -15.67 -10.16
N TRP A 252 20.47 -14.84 -9.57
CA TRP A 252 20.84 -13.56 -8.98
C TRP A 252 20.03 -13.26 -7.71
N ASP A 253 20.68 -12.67 -6.71
CA ASP A 253 20.13 -12.33 -5.39
C ASP A 253 20.71 -10.99 -4.91
N SER A 254 19.84 -10.01 -4.64
CA SER A 254 20.25 -8.65 -4.26
C SER A 254 20.85 -8.51 -2.85
N SER A 255 20.75 -9.54 -1.99
CA SER A 255 21.02 -9.48 -0.54
C SER A 255 22.42 -8.99 -0.17
N HIS A 256 23.40 -9.19 -1.06
CA HIS A 256 24.79 -8.81 -0.83
C HIS A 256 25.17 -7.46 -1.44
N TYR A 257 24.28 -6.87 -2.23
CA TYR A 257 24.59 -5.71 -3.06
C TYR A 257 23.82 -4.46 -2.62
N ILE A 258 22.57 -4.63 -2.18
CA ILE A 258 21.72 -3.54 -1.72
C ILE A 258 20.92 -3.95 -0.48
N SER A 259 20.83 -3.05 0.50
CA SER A 259 19.98 -3.25 1.67
C SER A 259 18.57 -2.72 1.38
N LEU A 260 17.63 -3.64 1.22
CA LEU A 260 16.22 -3.35 1.04
C LEU A 260 15.45 -3.67 2.32
N TYR A 261 14.30 -3.02 2.51
CA TYR A 261 13.40 -3.31 3.61
C TYR A 261 11.97 -3.45 3.10
N TRP A 262 11.54 -4.71 3.04
CA TRP A 262 10.22 -5.08 2.54
C TRP A 262 9.97 -4.58 1.11
N PRO A 263 10.89 -4.90 0.16
CA PRO A 263 10.64 -4.59 -1.24
C PRO A 263 9.36 -5.28 -1.68
N ARG A 264 8.51 -4.60 -2.44
CA ARG A 264 7.25 -5.18 -2.94
C ARG A 264 7.20 -5.34 -4.45
N ASP A 265 8.19 -4.80 -5.14
CA ASP A 265 8.20 -4.77 -6.58
C ASP A 265 9.61 -4.66 -7.11
N ALA A 266 9.85 -5.25 -8.28
CA ALA A 266 11.05 -4.97 -9.05
C ALA A 266 10.90 -5.34 -10.53
N ASP A 267 11.25 -4.38 -11.39
CA ASP A 267 11.23 -4.53 -12.85
C ASP A 267 12.62 -4.34 -13.44
N VAL A 268 12.89 -5.07 -14.53
CA VAL A 268 14.08 -4.81 -15.36
C VAL A 268 13.80 -3.60 -16.22
N CYS A 269 14.76 -2.68 -16.32
CA CYS A 269 14.66 -1.52 -17.19
C CYS A 269 14.49 -1.96 -18.65
N PRO A 270 13.46 -1.49 -19.38
CA PRO A 270 13.21 -1.91 -20.75
C PRO A 270 14.35 -1.63 -21.74
N ASP A 271 15.17 -0.62 -21.47
CA ASP A 271 16.29 -0.20 -22.33
C ASP A 271 17.67 -0.62 -21.80
N ASP A 272 17.74 -1.27 -20.63
CA ASP A 272 18.97 -1.67 -19.96
C ASP A 272 18.77 -2.89 -19.05
N ASP A 273 19.10 -4.07 -19.56
CA ASP A 273 18.99 -5.36 -18.85
C ASP A 273 19.77 -5.40 -17.51
N ASP A 274 20.74 -4.50 -17.31
CA ASP A 274 21.54 -4.43 -16.09
C ASP A 274 20.94 -3.50 -15.01
N THR A 275 19.86 -2.77 -15.31
CA THR A 275 19.22 -1.83 -14.38
C THR A 275 17.87 -2.36 -13.88
N LEU A 276 17.62 -2.24 -12.56
CA LEU A 276 16.35 -2.59 -11.92
C LEU A 276 15.65 -1.37 -11.34
N LEU A 277 14.36 -1.21 -11.63
CA LEU A 277 13.48 -0.36 -10.83
C LEU A 277 12.98 -1.17 -9.62
N ILE A 278 13.13 -0.64 -8.40
CA ILE A 278 12.80 -1.38 -7.17
C ILE A 278 11.91 -0.52 -6.27
N THR A 279 10.75 -1.08 -5.88
CA THR A 279 9.88 -0.49 -4.85
C THR A 279 10.27 -0.97 -3.44
N ASP A 280 11.05 -0.16 -2.73
CA ASP A 280 11.59 -0.44 -1.39
C ASP A 280 10.68 0.15 -0.28
N SER A 281 9.55 -0.55 -0.05
CA SER A 281 8.39 -0.05 0.68
C SER A 281 8.66 0.51 2.08
N LEU A 282 9.34 -0.22 2.97
CA LEU A 282 9.59 0.25 4.35
C LEU A 282 10.80 1.19 4.45
N ASN A 283 11.58 1.32 3.37
CA ASN A 283 12.46 2.47 3.18
C ASN A 283 11.76 3.70 2.59
N HIS A 284 10.50 3.56 2.17
CA HIS A 284 9.66 4.64 1.65
C HIS A 284 10.31 5.34 0.46
N ARG A 285 10.84 4.54 -0.46
CA ARG A 285 11.52 4.99 -1.68
C ARG A 285 11.26 4.02 -2.83
N VAL A 286 11.41 4.54 -4.04
CA VAL A 286 11.61 3.79 -5.28
C VAL A 286 12.99 4.16 -5.79
N LEU A 287 13.71 3.21 -6.38
CA LEU A 287 15.09 3.43 -6.83
C LEU A 287 15.38 2.66 -8.11
N GLU A 288 16.31 3.19 -8.91
CA GLU A 288 16.94 2.45 -10.01
C GLU A 288 18.31 1.95 -9.55
N TYR A 289 18.53 0.64 -9.68
CA TYR A 289 19.73 -0.04 -9.24
C TYR A 289 20.45 -0.70 -10.41
N ASP A 290 21.68 -0.28 -10.65
CA ASP A 290 22.58 -0.90 -11.63
C ASP A 290 23.24 -2.13 -11.01
N MET A 291 22.91 -3.31 -11.53
CA MET A 291 23.41 -4.60 -11.06
C MET A 291 24.89 -4.81 -11.38
N GLU A 292 25.39 -4.30 -12.51
CA GLU A 292 26.79 -4.45 -12.93
C GLU A 292 27.70 -3.53 -12.11
N ALA A 293 27.36 -2.24 -12.06
CA ALA A 293 28.12 -1.22 -11.33
C ALA A 293 27.87 -1.28 -9.82
N GLN A 294 26.81 -1.96 -9.38
CA GLN A 294 26.39 -2.10 -7.98
C GLN A 294 26.10 -0.76 -7.29
N VAL A 295 25.47 0.16 -8.01
CA VAL A 295 25.14 1.50 -7.52
C VAL A 295 23.67 1.84 -7.73
N ILE A 296 23.17 2.76 -6.91
CA ILE A 296 21.85 3.36 -7.13
C ILE A 296 22.04 4.52 -8.10
N ASN A 297 21.48 4.41 -9.30
CA ASN A 297 21.54 5.44 -10.34
C ASN A 297 20.57 6.58 -10.03
N TRP A 298 19.41 6.23 -9.48
CA TRP A 298 18.33 7.17 -9.15
C TRP A 298 17.56 6.72 -7.91
N GLU A 299 17.06 7.67 -7.12
CA GLU A 299 16.18 7.39 -5.97
C GLU A 299 15.12 8.48 -5.84
N PHE A 300 13.88 8.06 -5.59
CA PHE A 300 12.78 8.94 -5.22
C PHE A 300 12.12 8.51 -3.90
N SER A 301 12.03 9.46 -2.97
CA SER A 301 11.43 9.23 -1.64
C SER A 301 10.53 10.37 -1.17
N LYS A 302 10.33 11.39 -2.01
CA LYS A 302 9.57 12.60 -1.68
C LYS A 302 8.07 12.34 -1.85
N ASP A 303 7.25 12.80 -0.90
CA ASP A 303 5.78 12.74 -0.97
C ASP A 303 5.17 11.33 -1.20
N ILE A 304 5.96 10.28 -0.99
CA ILE A 304 5.55 8.86 -1.04
C ILE A 304 5.79 8.21 0.33
N ILE A 305 4.86 7.36 0.77
CA ILE A 305 4.97 6.58 2.02
C ILE A 305 4.53 5.16 1.74
N GLN A 306 5.48 4.23 1.95
CA GLN A 306 5.26 2.81 1.73
C GLN A 306 4.78 2.56 0.29
N PRO A 307 5.56 2.92 -0.75
CA PRO A 307 5.19 2.61 -2.13
C PRO A 307 4.91 1.12 -2.29
N TYR A 308 3.97 0.74 -3.15
CA TYR A 308 3.57 -0.67 -3.36
C TYR A 308 4.11 -1.23 -4.67
N HIS A 309 3.80 -0.55 -5.76
CA HIS A 309 4.17 -0.89 -7.14
C HIS A 309 4.75 0.35 -7.83
N SER A 310 5.65 0.14 -8.78
CA SER A 310 6.22 1.17 -9.65
C SER A 310 6.58 0.59 -10.99
N ASP A 311 6.20 1.24 -12.08
CA ASP A 311 6.45 0.74 -13.43
C ASP A 311 7.10 1.82 -14.32
N TYR A 312 7.85 1.38 -15.32
CA TYR A 312 8.34 2.20 -16.40
C TYR A 312 7.21 2.55 -17.37
N LEU A 313 7.23 3.78 -17.89
CA LEU A 313 6.36 4.25 -18.97
C LEU A 313 7.19 4.54 -20.21
N ASP A 314 6.58 4.45 -21.40
CA ASP A 314 7.19 4.63 -22.74
C ASP A 314 8.06 5.89 -22.95
N ASP A 315 7.96 6.91 -22.09
CA ASP A 315 8.71 8.19 -22.18
C ASP A 315 9.84 8.31 -21.12
N ASP A 316 10.44 7.19 -20.70
CA ASP A 316 11.42 7.12 -19.59
C ASP A 316 10.88 7.66 -18.25
N LYS A 317 9.55 7.67 -18.09
CA LYS A 317 8.89 8.14 -16.86
C LYS A 317 8.61 6.95 -15.97
N ILE A 318 8.47 7.23 -14.69
CA ILE A 318 8.16 6.20 -13.68
C ILE A 318 6.79 6.50 -13.08
N LEU A 319 5.89 5.53 -13.17
CA LEU A 319 4.62 5.50 -12.46
C LEU A 319 4.87 4.92 -11.06
N ILE A 320 4.35 5.55 -10.00
CA ILE A 320 4.52 5.05 -8.63
C ILE A 320 3.20 5.14 -7.89
N VAL A 321 2.79 4.04 -7.24
CA VAL A 321 1.68 4.03 -6.28
C VAL A 321 2.16 4.00 -4.84
N GLY A 322 1.60 4.89 -4.02
CA GLY A 322 1.83 4.98 -2.59
C GLY A 322 0.70 4.35 -1.78
N ASP A 323 1.00 3.28 -1.06
CA ASP A 323 0.05 2.56 -0.21
C ASP A 323 -0.51 3.45 0.90
N ILE A 324 0.35 3.85 1.84
CA ILE A 324 -0.08 4.64 3.00
C ILE A 324 -0.28 6.11 2.64
N SER A 325 0.49 6.63 1.68
CA SER A 325 0.28 7.99 1.20
C SER A 325 -0.97 8.16 0.35
N ALA A 326 -1.54 7.06 -0.16
CA ALA A 326 -2.76 7.03 -0.98
C ALA A 326 -2.68 8.03 -2.15
N ASN A 327 -1.60 7.93 -2.91
CA ASN A 327 -1.33 8.75 -4.08
C ASN A 327 -0.69 7.94 -5.20
N VAL A 328 -0.83 8.45 -6.42
CA VAL A 328 -0.15 7.95 -7.62
C VAL A 328 0.62 9.11 -8.23
N LEU A 329 1.84 8.85 -8.64
CA LEU A 329 2.77 9.84 -9.18
C LEU A 329 3.27 9.39 -10.55
N ILE A 330 3.41 10.33 -11.49
CA ILE A 330 4.27 10.15 -12.66
C ILE A 330 5.48 11.06 -12.48
N ILE A 331 6.66 10.49 -12.60
CA ILE A 331 7.93 11.17 -12.35
C ILE A 331 8.78 11.10 -13.60
N ASP A 332 9.36 12.25 -13.96
CA ASP A 332 10.48 12.29 -14.90
C ASP A 332 11.78 12.16 -14.08
N PRO A 333 12.49 11.02 -14.15
CA PRO A 333 13.72 10.79 -13.40
C PRO A 333 14.88 11.70 -13.85
N ASN A 334 14.91 12.11 -15.13
CA ASN A 334 15.95 12.97 -15.70
C ASN A 334 15.84 14.41 -15.17
N GLN A 335 14.62 14.89 -14.94
CA GLN A 335 14.35 16.22 -14.39
C GLN A 335 14.20 16.22 -12.86
N GLY A 336 13.89 15.06 -12.27
CA GLY A 336 13.60 14.93 -10.84
C GLY A 336 12.31 15.65 -10.42
N ILE A 337 11.35 15.80 -11.34
CA ILE A 337 10.08 16.48 -11.11
C ILE A 337 8.92 15.49 -11.14
N ILE A 338 7.91 15.78 -10.31
CA ILE A 338 6.60 15.12 -10.41
C ILE A 338 5.84 15.82 -11.53
N GLU A 339 5.60 15.12 -12.64
CA GLU A 339 4.85 15.67 -13.78
C GLU A 339 3.35 15.60 -13.54
N TRP A 340 2.90 14.54 -12.87
CA TRP A 340 1.50 14.33 -12.57
C TRP A 340 1.34 13.68 -11.19
N GLU A 341 0.23 14.03 -10.52
CA GLU A 341 -0.12 13.46 -9.23
C GLU A 341 -1.63 13.34 -9.06
N TYR A 342 -2.06 12.16 -8.62
CA TYR A 342 -3.37 11.95 -8.04
C TYR A 342 -3.25 11.61 -6.56
N LYS A 343 -4.02 12.32 -5.73
CA LYS A 343 -4.07 12.14 -4.27
C LYS A 343 -5.50 11.90 -3.82
N ASN A 344 -5.70 10.96 -2.92
CA ASN A 344 -6.95 10.89 -2.19
C ASN A 344 -7.13 12.18 -1.36
N ARG A 345 -8.16 13.00 -1.68
CA ARG A 345 -8.36 14.34 -1.10
C ARG A 345 -8.41 14.36 0.43
N ASN A 346 -8.77 13.26 1.09
CA ASN A 346 -9.01 13.22 2.54
C ASN A 346 -7.76 12.97 3.41
N SER A 347 -6.65 12.47 2.87
CA SER A 347 -5.50 12.03 3.69
C SER A 347 -4.73 13.18 4.35
N ASN A 348 -4.59 14.31 3.66
CA ASN A 348 -3.92 15.51 4.18
C ASN A 348 -4.72 16.24 5.27
N ASP A 349 -6.03 16.07 5.28
CA ASP A 349 -6.90 16.74 6.24
C ASP A 349 -6.76 16.15 7.63
N LEU A 350 -6.48 14.84 7.77
CA LEU A 350 -6.30 14.15 9.05
C LEU A 350 -5.15 14.71 9.89
N PHE A 351 -3.96 14.87 9.30
CA PHE A 351 -2.78 15.38 10.00
C PHE A 351 -2.90 16.86 10.34
N ARG A 352 -3.40 17.69 9.41
CA ARG A 352 -3.67 19.12 9.64
C ARG A 352 -4.69 19.32 10.75
N SER A 353 -5.68 18.44 10.80
CA SER A 353 -6.74 18.37 11.80
C SER A 353 -6.25 18.01 13.21
N MET A 354 -5.49 16.93 13.34
CA MET A 354 -4.87 16.54 14.62
C MET A 354 -3.92 17.62 15.15
N PHE A 355 -3.20 18.29 14.25
CA PHE A 355 -2.32 19.41 14.58
C PHE A 355 -3.08 20.60 15.19
N LEU A 356 -4.23 20.99 14.62
CA LEU A 356 -5.07 22.06 15.18
C LEU A 356 -5.57 21.73 16.60
N ILE A 357 -5.91 20.46 16.85
CA ILE A 357 -6.32 19.98 18.19
C ILE A 357 -5.15 20.06 19.17
N LEU A 358 -3.96 19.58 18.79
CA LEU A 358 -2.78 19.57 19.66
C LEU A 358 -2.26 20.98 19.97
N LEU A 359 -2.40 21.94 19.05
CA LEU A 359 -2.10 23.35 19.30
C LEU A 359 -3.06 24.02 20.30
N SER A 360 -4.29 23.53 20.40
CA SER A 360 -5.32 24.13 21.26
C SER A 360 -5.01 23.98 22.77
N LEU A 361 -4.39 22.86 23.16
CA LEU A 361 -4.06 22.54 24.56
C LEU A 361 -3.06 23.51 25.21
N PRO A 362 -1.88 23.80 24.60
CA PRO A 362 -0.94 24.80 25.14
C PRO A 362 -1.51 26.23 25.07
N LEU A 363 -2.35 26.54 24.09
CA LEU A 363 -3.01 27.85 23.98
C LEU A 363 -3.97 28.11 25.18
N VAL A 364 -4.76 27.09 25.55
CA VAL A 364 -5.64 27.15 26.73
C VAL A 364 -4.83 27.28 28.04
N SER A 365 -3.68 26.59 28.13
CA SER A 365 -2.75 26.70 29.27
C SER A 365 -2.17 28.12 29.41
N LEU A 366 -1.76 28.73 28.30
CA LEU A 366 -1.28 30.11 28.23
C LEU A 366 -2.38 31.10 28.66
N VAL A 367 -3.60 30.95 28.13
CA VAL A 367 -4.75 31.80 28.52
C VAL A 367 -5.08 31.66 30.01
N ARG A 368 -5.04 30.45 30.57
CA ARG A 368 -5.27 30.21 32.02
C ARG A 368 -4.18 30.83 32.90
N THR A 369 -2.93 30.80 32.46
CA THR A 369 -1.79 31.36 33.20
C THR A 369 -1.89 32.89 33.35
N TRP A 370 -2.52 33.56 32.38
CA TRP A 370 -2.69 35.01 32.34
C TRP A 370 -4.13 35.47 32.69
N GLY A 371 -5.08 34.54 32.75
CA GLY A 371 -6.43 34.75 33.24
C GLY A 371 -6.43 35.14 34.72
N LYS A 372 -7.15 36.22 35.06
CA LYS A 372 -7.22 36.75 36.43
C LYS A 372 -8.01 35.80 37.33
N GLY A 373 -7.32 34.86 37.99
CA GLY A 373 -7.93 33.97 38.97
C GLY A 373 -6.97 33.09 39.78
N ILE A 374 -5.81 32.71 39.23
CA ILE A 374 -4.87 31.80 39.90
C ILE A 374 -3.53 32.51 40.13
N LYS A 375 -3.11 32.66 41.40
CA LYS A 375 -1.81 33.24 41.75
C LYS A 375 -0.71 32.18 41.61
N TYR A 376 0.01 32.22 40.50
CA TYR A 376 1.25 31.44 40.31
C TYR A 376 2.49 32.24 40.72
N THR A 377 3.52 31.56 41.25
CA THR A 377 4.85 32.15 41.45
C THR A 377 5.51 32.48 40.10
N THR A 378 6.40 33.46 40.07
CA THR A 378 7.12 33.86 38.85
C THR A 378 7.84 32.69 38.18
N LYS A 379 8.51 31.83 38.97
CA LYS A 379 9.15 30.61 38.46
C LYS A 379 8.17 29.66 37.78
N LYS A 380 6.98 29.45 38.37
CA LYS A 380 5.95 28.57 37.80
C LYS A 380 5.32 29.17 36.53
N LYS A 381 5.17 30.50 36.45
CA LYS A 381 4.74 31.18 35.21
C LYS A 381 5.76 31.01 34.09
N ILE A 382 7.04 31.24 34.38
CA ILE A 382 8.12 31.06 33.40
C ILE A 382 8.13 29.62 32.88
N PHE A 383 8.09 28.63 33.78
CA PHE A 383 8.06 27.21 33.42
C PHE A 383 6.86 26.85 32.51
N MET A 384 5.65 27.29 32.85
CA MET A 384 4.45 27.01 32.04
C MET A 384 4.49 27.70 30.67
N VAL A 385 5.04 28.91 30.58
CA VAL A 385 5.22 29.61 29.31
C VAL A 385 6.27 28.91 28.46
N SER A 386 7.43 28.56 29.02
CA SER A 386 8.48 27.84 28.29
C SER A 386 8.02 26.47 27.82
N SER A 387 7.26 25.72 28.64
CA SER A 387 6.72 24.42 28.25
C SER A 387 5.69 24.55 27.13
N SER A 388 4.83 25.57 27.19
CA SER A 388 3.80 25.81 26.17
C SER A 388 4.42 26.25 24.84
N ILE A 389 5.45 27.11 24.88
CA ILE A 389 6.24 27.49 23.70
C ILE A 389 6.94 26.26 23.12
N GLY A 390 7.57 25.43 23.96
CA GLY A 390 8.21 24.18 23.54
C GLY A 390 7.23 23.23 22.86
N MET A 391 6.02 23.05 23.42
CA MET A 391 4.95 22.25 22.80
C MET A 391 4.48 22.84 21.47
N ILE A 392 4.34 24.17 21.36
CA ILE A 392 3.93 24.83 20.11
C ILE A 392 5.00 24.64 19.03
N ILE A 393 6.28 24.84 19.35
CA ILE A 393 7.40 24.62 18.43
C ILE A 393 7.42 23.15 17.98
N MET A 394 7.29 22.21 18.93
CA MET A 394 7.20 20.78 18.62
C MET A 394 6.02 20.51 17.68
N CYS A 395 4.81 21.02 17.98
CA CYS A 395 3.66 20.87 17.09
C CYS A 395 3.92 21.47 15.71
N MET A 396 4.52 22.66 15.62
CA MET A 396 4.84 23.31 14.33
C MET A 396 5.82 22.47 13.51
N VAL A 397 6.87 21.94 14.14
CA VAL A 397 7.78 20.98 13.48
C VAL A 397 7.00 19.77 12.98
N LEU A 398 6.08 19.25 13.80
CA LEU A 398 5.26 18.09 13.40
C LEU A 398 4.32 18.40 12.23
N ALA A 399 3.83 19.64 12.09
CA ALA A 399 2.97 20.05 10.98
C ALA A 399 3.72 20.41 9.70
N ILE A 400 4.98 20.81 9.80
CA ILE A 400 5.82 21.11 8.64
C ILE A 400 6.32 19.81 8.00
N PHE A 401 6.47 18.73 8.79
CA PHE A 401 6.98 17.44 8.31
C PHE A 401 6.07 16.24 8.65
N PRO A 402 4.78 16.26 8.24
CA PRO A 402 3.85 15.17 8.57
C PRO A 402 4.30 13.84 7.98
N SER A 403 4.87 13.84 6.77
CA SER A 403 5.37 12.63 6.10
C SER A 403 6.50 11.96 6.89
N ILE A 404 7.44 12.71 7.48
CA ILE A 404 8.55 12.16 8.27
C ILE A 404 8.01 11.41 9.50
N ILE A 405 6.99 11.96 10.17
CA ILE A 405 6.39 11.31 11.34
C ILE A 405 5.66 10.04 10.93
N THR A 406 4.87 10.10 9.86
CA THR A 406 4.13 8.93 9.36
C THR A 406 5.11 7.82 9.00
N LYS A 407 6.19 8.12 8.26
CA LYS A 407 7.27 7.17 7.96
C LYS A 407 7.85 6.54 9.24
N LEU A 408 8.14 7.36 10.26
CA LEU A 408 8.64 6.86 11.55
C LEU A 408 7.61 5.97 12.28
N LEU A 409 6.33 6.35 12.29
CA LEU A 409 5.25 5.58 12.92
C LEU A 409 5.00 4.25 12.22
N VAL A 410 5.05 4.22 10.89
CA VAL A 410 4.95 2.98 10.09
C VAL A 410 6.09 2.04 10.46
N ARG A 411 7.35 2.53 10.49
CA ARG A 411 8.51 1.73 10.92
C ARG A 411 8.37 1.21 12.35
N ILE A 412 7.96 2.05 13.31
CA ILE A 412 7.80 1.62 14.70
C ILE A 412 6.71 0.55 14.81
N THR A 413 5.58 0.73 14.11
CA THR A 413 4.46 -0.22 14.12
C THR A 413 4.90 -1.58 13.57
N ASP A 414 5.64 -1.60 12.45
CA ASP A 414 6.20 -2.81 11.86
C ASP A 414 7.23 -3.50 12.78
N MET A 415 8.14 -2.73 13.39
CA MET A 415 9.07 -3.30 14.39
C MET A 415 8.36 -3.94 15.58
N VAL A 416 7.25 -3.35 16.04
CA VAL A 416 6.45 -3.89 17.14
C VAL A 416 5.68 -5.14 16.72
N SER A 417 5.08 -5.15 15.53
CA SER A 417 4.33 -6.32 15.03
C SER A 417 5.25 -7.52 14.85
N ARG A 418 6.44 -7.34 14.26
CA ARG A 418 7.44 -8.40 14.06
C ARG A 418 7.96 -8.98 15.38
N ASN A 419 8.15 -8.16 16.41
CA ASN A 419 8.60 -8.62 17.74
C ASN A 419 7.52 -9.42 18.50
N ASN A 420 6.24 -9.20 18.21
CA ASN A 420 5.14 -9.97 18.79
C ASN A 420 4.89 -11.31 18.07
N PHE A 421 5.53 -11.52 16.91
CA PHE A 421 5.43 -12.73 16.08
C PHE A 421 6.65 -13.64 16.18
N ILE A 422 7.42 -13.59 17.27
CA ILE A 422 8.41 -14.64 17.56
C ILE A 422 7.61 -15.91 17.92
N PRO A 423 7.59 -16.96 17.07
CA PRO A 423 7.00 -18.22 17.48
C PRO A 423 7.87 -18.79 18.59
N SER A 424 7.23 -19.25 19.67
CA SER A 424 7.86 -20.00 20.75
C SER A 424 8.50 -21.29 20.28
#